data_AF-A0A3B8K1F2-F1
#
_entry.id   AF-A0A3B8K1F2-F1
#
_cell.length_a   1.000
_cell.length_b   1.000
_cell.length_c   1.000
_cell.angle_alpha   90.00
_cell.angle_beta   90.00
_cell.angle_gamma   90.00
#
_symmetry.space_group_name_H-M   'P 1'
#
loop_
_entity.id
_entity.type
_entity.pdbx_description
1 polymer ?
#
loop_
_entity_poly.entity_id
_entity_poly.type
_entity_poly.pdbx_seq_one_letter_code
_entity_poly.pdbx_strand_id
1 'polypeptide(L)'
;ISDKEQKTLEEFLEDGFALEKLDPERLRELLPKRIDAVRDKASLSQRMQVVRDLCLVAGVEQPVAQTENRLLNDIARGLELPGDFVTQCLEVSPELD
;
A
#
# COMPACT_ATOMS: atom_id res chain seq x y z
N ILE A 1 4.46 -1.00 -11.64
CA ILE A 1 5.42 -1.48 -10.65
C ILE A 1 6.77 -1.53 -11.30
N SER A 2 7.70 -0.74 -10.77
CA SER A 2 9.10 -0.72 -11.20
C SER A 2 9.90 -1.85 -10.54
N ASP A 3 11.13 -2.08 -11.03
CA ASP A 3 12.05 -3.05 -10.44
C ASP A 3 12.41 -2.73 -8.97
N LYS A 4 12.43 -1.44 -8.59
CA LYS A 4 12.74 -1.02 -7.23
C LYS A 4 11.59 -1.33 -6.27
N GLU A 5 10.36 -0.99 -6.68
CA GLU A 5 9.16 -1.33 -5.92
C GLU A 5 8.98 -2.84 -5.81
N GLN A 6 9.30 -3.59 -6.87
CA GLN A 6 9.27 -5.04 -6.87
C GLN A 6 10.22 -5.61 -5.83
N LYS A 7 11.46 -5.12 -5.81
CA LYS A 7 12.45 -5.55 -4.82
C LYS A 7 12.02 -5.23 -3.39
N THR A 8 11.49 -4.03 -3.14
CA THR A 8 11.00 -3.67 -1.81
C THR A 8 9.80 -4.52 -1.40
N LEU A 9 8.90 -4.87 -2.32
CA LEU A 9 7.82 -5.82 -2.04
C LEU A 9 8.32 -7.23 -1.74
N GLU A 10 9.34 -7.72 -2.44
CA GLU A 10 9.99 -9.02 -2.16
C GLU A 10 10.69 -9.02 -0.79
N GLU A 11 11.35 -7.93 -0.41
CA GLU A 11 11.94 -7.78 0.93
C GLU A 11 10.88 -7.69 2.02
N PHE A 12 9.74 -7.07 1.73
CA PHE A 12 8.62 -6.90 2.66
C PHE A 12 7.80 -8.19 2.85
N LEU A 13 7.68 -8.99 1.80
CA LEU A 13 6.93 -10.25 1.79
C LEU A 13 7.93 -11.39 1.90
N GLU A 14 8.11 -11.92 3.11
CA GLU A 14 9.00 -13.05 3.43
C GLU A 14 9.00 -14.19 2.38
N ASP A 15 10.08 -14.99 2.37
CA ASP A 15 10.32 -16.09 1.41
C ASP A 15 9.05 -16.89 1.07
N GLY A 16 8.57 -16.73 -0.17
CA GLY A 16 7.43 -17.48 -0.70
C GLY A 16 6.46 -16.68 -1.58
N PHE A 17 6.58 -15.34 -1.63
CA PHE A 17 5.73 -14.52 -2.46
C PHE A 17 6.32 -14.29 -3.86
N ALA A 18 5.76 -14.95 -4.87
CA ALA A 18 6.17 -14.75 -6.27
C ALA A 18 5.35 -13.61 -6.90
N LEU A 19 5.93 -12.41 -6.99
CA LEU A 19 5.30 -11.25 -7.65
C LEU A 19 4.94 -11.54 -9.11
N GLU A 20 5.71 -12.39 -9.78
CA GLU A 20 5.45 -12.86 -11.15
C GLU A 20 4.09 -13.56 -11.33
N LYS A 21 3.50 -14.07 -10.24
CA LYS A 21 2.17 -14.72 -10.25
C LYS A 21 1.02 -13.76 -9.96
N LEU A 22 1.31 -12.48 -9.70
CA LEU A 22 0.27 -11.49 -9.51
C LEU A 22 -0.36 -11.11 -10.85
N ASP A 23 -1.68 -11.24 -10.90
CA ASP A 23 -2.51 -10.76 -11.99
C ASP A 23 -3.05 -9.36 -11.62
N PRO A 24 -2.58 -8.28 -12.26
CA PRO A 24 -3.01 -6.92 -11.94
C PRO A 24 -4.51 -6.69 -12.15
N GLU A 25 -5.11 -7.31 -13.16
CA GLU A 25 -6.55 -7.17 -13.41
C GLU A 25 -7.34 -7.84 -12.30
N ARG A 26 -6.92 -9.06 -11.92
CA ARG A 26 -7.53 -9.77 -10.80
C ARG A 26 -7.38 -9.00 -9.49
N LEU A 27 -6.24 -8.38 -9.24
CA LEU A 27 -6.02 -7.54 -8.07
C LEU A 27 -6.97 -6.35 -8.03
N ARG A 28 -7.20 -5.67 -9.16
CA ARG A 28 -8.17 -4.57 -9.26
C ARG A 28 -9.59 -5.02 -8.94
N GLU A 29 -10.01 -6.17 -9.45
CA GLU A 29 -11.33 -6.74 -9.15
C GLU A 29 -11.51 -7.10 -7.67
N LEU A 30 -10.44 -7.57 -7.03
CA LEU A 30 -10.46 -8.02 -5.64
C LEU A 30 -10.29 -6.87 -4.66
N LEU A 31 -9.66 -5.77 -5.05
CA LEU A 31 -9.30 -4.67 -4.16
C LEU A 31 -10.50 -4.11 -3.37
N PRO A 32 -11.66 -3.79 -3.98
CA PRO A 32 -12.82 -3.31 -3.22
C PRO A 32 -13.27 -4.30 -2.15
N LYS A 33 -13.33 -5.60 -2.50
CA LYS A 33 -13.73 -6.67 -1.57
C LYS A 33 -12.73 -6.83 -0.42
N ARG A 34 -11.44 -6.64 -0.70
CA ARG A 34 -10.38 -6.70 0.31
C ARG A 34 -10.44 -5.49 1.24
N ILE A 35 -10.71 -4.29 0.73
CA ILE A 35 -10.93 -3.09 1.54
C ILE A 35 -12.08 -3.32 2.51
N ASP A 36 -13.23 -3.79 2.03
CA ASP A 36 -14.38 -4.09 2.89
C ASP A 36 -14.03 -5.15 3.96
N ALA A 37 -13.39 -6.24 3.56
CA ALA A 37 -13.01 -7.30 4.49
C ALA A 37 -12.02 -6.84 5.57
N VAL A 38 -11.06 -5.97 5.23
CA VAL A 38 -10.11 -5.40 6.20
C VAL A 38 -10.81 -4.39 7.09
N ARG A 39 -11.66 -3.51 6.55
CA ARG A 39 -12.47 -2.57 7.33
C ARG A 39 -13.30 -3.28 8.41
N ASP A 40 -13.93 -4.39 8.05
CA ASP A 40 -14.86 -5.09 8.93
C ASP A 40 -14.15 -5.93 10.01
N LYS A 41 -12.90 -6.37 9.77
CA LYS A 41 -12.20 -7.35 10.63
C LYS A 41 -11.01 -6.78 11.39
N ALA A 42 -10.39 -5.72 10.89
CA ALA A 42 -9.15 -5.18 11.42
C ALA A 42 -9.40 -3.98 12.36
N SER A 43 -8.55 -3.83 13.36
CA SER A 43 -8.54 -2.63 14.19
C SER A 43 -8.10 -1.40 13.38
N LEU A 44 -8.41 -0.19 13.86
CA LEU A 44 -7.92 1.05 13.24
C LEU A 44 -6.39 1.03 13.07
N SER A 45 -5.65 0.60 14.10
CA SER A 45 -4.19 0.52 14.06
C SER A 45 -3.69 -0.43 12.96
N GLN A 46 -4.36 -1.57 12.76
CA GLN A 46 -4.02 -2.51 11.67
C GLN A 46 -4.32 -1.90 10.30
N ARG A 47 -5.44 -1.19 10.14
CA ARG A 47 -5.77 -0.48 8.89
C ARG A 47 -4.74 0.59 8.55
N MET A 48 -4.32 1.36 9.55
CA MET A 48 -3.25 2.35 9.41
C MET A 48 -1.93 1.71 9.01
N GLN A 49 -1.59 0.55 9.59
CA GLN A 49 -0.36 -0.16 9.25
C GLN A 49 -0.35 -0.61 7.79
N VAL A 50 -1.44 -1.19 7.29
CA VAL A 50 -1.54 -1.57 5.86
C VAL A 50 -1.25 -0.39 4.94
N VAL A 51 -1.83 0.79 5.22
CA VAL A 51 -1.61 1.97 4.38
C VAL A 51 -0.19 2.51 4.51
N ARG A 52 0.44 2.44 5.69
CA ARG A 52 1.86 2.79 5.85
C ARG A 52 2.75 1.88 5.02
N ASP A 53 2.51 0.57 5.08
CA ASP A 53 3.29 -0.42 4.33
C ASP A 53 3.19 -0.19 2.81
N LEU A 54 1.98 0.13 2.32
CA LEU A 54 1.78 0.51 0.93
C LEU A 54 2.49 1.82 0.55
N CYS A 55 2.50 2.81 1.45
CA CYS A 55 3.22 4.07 1.23
C CYS A 55 4.73 3.87 1.27
N LEU A 56 5.25 2.96 2.10
CA LEU A 56 6.66 2.61 2.16
C LEU A 56 7.13 2.04 0.81
N VAL A 57 6.38 1.10 0.25
CA VAL A 57 6.67 0.51 -1.06
C VAL A 57 6.64 1.56 -2.17
N ALA A 58 5.56 2.35 -2.25
CA ALA A 58 5.43 3.36 -3.29
C ALA A 58 6.49 4.48 -3.15
N GLY A 59 6.85 4.83 -1.92
CA GLY A 59 7.79 5.90 -1.60
C GLY A 59 9.25 5.60 -1.95
N VAL A 60 9.57 4.36 -2.34
CA VAL A 60 10.89 3.97 -2.87
C VAL A 60 11.23 4.75 -4.13
N GLU A 61 10.20 5.07 -4.94
CA GLU A 61 10.33 5.93 -6.10
C GLU A 61 9.76 7.31 -5.81
N GLN A 62 10.64 8.30 -5.76
CA GLN A 62 10.23 9.69 -5.64
C GLN A 62 10.47 10.47 -6.94
N PRO A 63 9.50 11.28 -7.39
CA PRO A 63 8.17 11.44 -6.80
C PRO A 63 7.26 10.22 -7.08
N VAL A 64 6.40 9.86 -6.12
CA VAL A 64 5.37 8.83 -6.32
C VAL A 64 4.46 9.24 -7.48
N ALA A 65 4.16 8.32 -8.38
CA ALA A 65 3.35 8.65 -9.55
C ALA A 65 1.93 9.09 -9.13
N GLN A 66 1.35 10.03 -9.87
CA GLN A 66 0.02 10.57 -9.54
C GLN A 66 -1.07 9.49 -9.48
N THR A 67 -1.00 8.48 -10.34
CA THR A 67 -1.95 7.37 -10.36
C THR A 67 -1.84 6.51 -9.10
N GLU A 68 -0.62 6.28 -8.60
CA GLU A 68 -0.37 5.52 -7.36
C GLU A 68 -0.82 6.32 -6.14
N ASN A 69 -0.50 7.62 -6.10
CA ASN A 69 -0.97 8.49 -5.04
C ASN A 69 -2.51 8.52 -4.94
N ARG A 70 -3.22 8.58 -6.08
CA ARG A 70 -4.69 8.48 -6.10
C ARG A 70 -5.17 7.14 -5.55
N LEU A 71 -4.56 6.03 -5.98
CA LEU A 71 -4.94 4.69 -5.53
C LEU A 71 -4.72 4.52 -4.02
N LEU A 72 -3.61 5.00 -3.48
CA LEU A 72 -3.34 4.99 -2.04
C LEU A 72 -4.41 5.78 -1.25
N ASN A 73 -4.79 6.95 -1.75
CA ASN A 73 -5.85 7.77 -1.13
C ASN A 73 -7.23 7.10 -1.19
N ASP A 74 -7.56 6.41 -2.29
CA ASP A 74 -8.81 5.67 -2.40
C ASP A 74 -8.86 4.46 -1.45
N ILE A 75 -7.73 3.75 -1.30
CA ILE A 75 -7.57 2.68 -0.30
C ILE A 75 -7.73 3.25 1.12
N ALA A 76 -7.02 4.33 1.45
CA ALA A 76 -7.07 4.96 2.78
C ALA A 76 -8.49 5.43 3.13
N ARG A 77 -9.20 6.03 2.17
CA ARG A 77 -10.61 6.42 2.34
C ARG A 77 -11.50 5.20 2.58
N GLY A 78 -11.31 4.13 1.81
CA GLY A 78 -12.08 2.90 1.97
C GLY A 78 -11.83 2.19 3.30
N LEU A 79 -10.64 2.36 3.87
CA LEU A 79 -10.25 1.89 5.20
C LEU A 79 -10.61 2.87 6.32
N GLU A 80 -11.31 3.96 6.02
CA GLU A 80 -11.77 5.00 6.96
C GLU A 80 -10.62 5.72 7.70
N LEU A 81 -9.50 5.94 7.00
CA LEU A 81 -8.38 6.71 7.53
C LEU A 81 -8.53 8.21 7.25
N PRO A 82 -7.85 9.08 8.03
CA PRO A 82 -7.82 10.52 7.78
C PRO A 82 -7.34 10.87 6.36
N GLY A 83 -7.91 11.91 5.77
CA GLY A 83 -7.66 12.29 4.37
C GLY A 83 -6.23 12.78 4.09
N ASP A 84 -5.47 13.15 5.11
CA ASP A 84 -4.07 13.57 5.05
C ASP A 84 -3.09 12.43 5.39
N PHE A 85 -3.60 11.25 5.76
CA PHE A 85 -2.77 10.16 6.26
C PHE A 85 -1.75 9.65 5.23
N VAL A 86 -2.15 9.54 3.96
CA VAL A 86 -1.25 9.12 2.87
C VAL A 86 -0.13 10.14 2.67
N THR A 87 -0.46 11.43 2.66
CA THR A 87 0.54 12.49 2.56
C THR A 87 1.54 12.42 3.72
N GLN A 88 1.06 12.28 4.95
CA GLN A 88 1.92 12.12 6.11
C GLN A 88 2.85 10.90 6.00
N CYS A 89 2.35 9.76 5.51
CA CYS A 89 3.17 8.57 5.35
C CYS A 89 4.26 8.73 4.28
N LEU A 90 3.99 9.46 3.20
CA LEU A 90 4.94 9.69 2.12
C LEU A 90 5.99 10.79 2.45
N GLU A 91 5.65 11.72 3.34
CA GLU A 91 6.56 12.77 3.81
C GLU A 91 7.51 12.31 4.92
N VAL A 92 7.12 11.29 5.68
CA VAL A 92 7.98 10.67 6.69
C VAL A 92 9.04 9.82 5.98
N SER A 93 10.23 10.39 5.77
CA SER A 93 11.41 9.64 5.33
C SER A 93 11.64 8.41 6.22
N PRO A 94 12.02 7.25 5.67
CA PRO A 94 12.39 6.09 6.46
C PRO A 94 13.79 6.35 7.07
N GLU A 95 13.85 7.09 8.17
CA GLU A 95 14.87 6.81 9.18
C GLU A 95 14.47 5.49 9.83
N LEU A 96 14.93 4.40 9.23
CA LEU A 96 14.89 3.08 9.84
C LEU A 96 15.90 3.10 10.98
N ASP A 97 15.43 3.04 12.23
CA ASP A 97 16.21 2.63 13.39
C ASP A 97 16.81 1.22 13.17
#